data_AF-C5DQG4-F1
#
_entry.id   AF-C5DQG4-F1
#
_cell.length_a   1.000
_cell.length_b   1.000
_cell.length_c   1.000
_cell.angle_alpha   90.00
_cell.angle_beta   90.00
_cell.angle_gamma   90.00
#
_symmetry.space_group_name_H-M   'P 1'
#
loop_
_entity.id
_entity.type
_entity.pdbx_description
1 polymer ?
#
loop_
_entity_poly.entity_id
_entity_poly.type
_entity_poly.pdbx_seq_one_letter_code
_entity_poly.pdbx_strand_id
1 'polypeptide(L)'
;MSMISDESEMDLEKCVQMYEEEEIELPEDSTSGKLVYFLAPYFFEKTWIEDILFSLSGAFFSSVAVFVYFSLRDFYHNPLESELSVDFCPLWTISHYFLCFTFSIFSFINDRKTVNIETKVLQKLLREVAGVDLTEDPVAWQRIASRVNHFSEETGYRYSLFYSGEHCMHFFVREIVKPIECQTYDIRCYCEGEMYSNFWKNPSNKALTERALAKYNKSVENFGELSHTAERDEFRDGTFERFCNIFNTSMLYLGVIEFASIFILLLTFIISTIVWAIFHSFATA
;
A
#
# COMPACT_ATOMS: atom_id res chain seq x y z
N MET A 1 -65.01 16.52 43.10
CA MET A 1 -64.85 15.05 43.08
C MET A 1 -64.91 14.61 41.64
N SER A 2 -63.75 14.40 41.02
CA SER A 2 -63.58 13.73 39.73
C SER A 2 -62.10 13.39 39.62
N MET A 3 -61.81 12.13 39.91
CA MET A 3 -60.55 11.44 39.66
C MET A 3 -60.39 11.36 38.14
N ILE A 4 -59.29 11.84 37.57
CA ILE A 4 -58.87 11.48 36.22
C ILE A 4 -57.41 11.06 36.33
N SER A 5 -57.21 9.82 35.91
CA SER A 5 -56.08 8.92 36.06
C SER A 5 -54.84 9.39 35.30
N ASP A 6 -53.68 9.20 35.94
CA ASP A 6 -52.37 9.14 35.27
C ASP A 6 -52.36 7.94 34.31
N GLU A 7 -52.51 8.23 33.02
CA GLU A 7 -52.13 7.34 31.92
C GLU A 7 -51.02 8.05 31.12
N SER A 8 -49.77 7.86 31.51
CA SER A 8 -48.61 8.20 30.67
C SER A 8 -47.48 7.17 30.79
N GLU A 9 -47.84 5.92 31.10
CA GLU A 9 -46.91 4.80 31.28
C GLU A 9 -47.23 3.67 30.29
N MET A 10 -47.05 3.95 28.99
CA MET A 10 -47.00 3.04 27.82
C MET A 10 -46.53 3.94 26.66
N ASP A 11 -45.42 3.77 25.92
CA ASP A 11 -44.82 2.57 25.33
C ASP A 11 -43.32 2.84 25.06
N LEU A 12 -42.43 2.58 26.02
CA LEU A 12 -40.98 2.53 25.78
C LEU A 12 -40.50 1.11 25.40
N GLU A 13 -41.42 0.15 25.29
CA GLU A 13 -41.12 -1.26 25.00
C GLU A 13 -41.15 -1.59 23.49
N LYS A 14 -41.20 -0.58 22.62
CA LYS A 14 -41.19 -0.75 21.15
C LYS A 14 -39.95 -0.17 20.47
N CYS A 15 -38.78 -0.39 21.08
CA CYS A 15 -37.49 -0.33 20.39
C CYS A 15 -36.70 -1.62 20.62
N VAL A 16 -37.37 -2.77 20.50
CA VAL A 16 -36.65 -3.99 20.10
C VAL A 16 -36.32 -3.78 18.62
N GLN A 17 -35.16 -3.17 18.36
CA GLN A 17 -34.51 -3.31 17.06
C GLN A 17 -34.38 -4.81 16.81
N MET A 18 -35.21 -5.33 15.91
CA MET A 18 -34.89 -6.58 15.25
C MET A 18 -33.50 -6.39 14.66
N TYR A 19 -32.52 -7.12 15.19
CA TYR A 19 -31.25 -7.34 14.50
C TYR A 19 -31.60 -8.06 13.20
N GLU A 20 -31.93 -7.31 12.15
CA GLU A 20 -31.65 -7.77 10.80
C GLU A 20 -30.17 -8.17 10.82
N GLU A 21 -29.88 -9.42 10.46
CA GLU A 21 -28.52 -9.88 10.27
C GLU A 21 -27.88 -8.94 9.25
N GLU A 22 -27.13 -7.95 9.75
CA GLU A 22 -26.39 -6.97 8.96
C GLU A 22 -25.51 -7.81 8.02
N GLU A 23 -25.84 -7.82 6.72
CA GLU A 23 -25.14 -8.62 5.73
C GLU A 23 -23.68 -8.13 5.70
N ILE A 24 -22.78 -8.97 6.18
CA ILE A 24 -21.37 -8.62 6.32
C ILE A 24 -20.77 -8.68 4.92
N GLU A 25 -20.61 -7.53 4.28
CA GLU A 25 -19.93 -7.43 2.99
C GLU A 25 -18.48 -6.99 3.20
N LEU A 26 -17.52 -7.85 2.85
CA LEU A 26 -16.09 -7.53 2.83
C LEU A 26 -15.49 -7.74 1.43
N PRO A 27 -14.38 -7.06 1.11
CA PRO A 27 -13.70 -7.23 -0.17
C PRO A 27 -13.27 -8.68 -0.46
N GLU A 28 -12.98 -9.48 0.56
CA GLU A 28 -12.62 -10.89 0.41
C GLU A 28 -13.76 -11.77 -0.16
N ASP A 29 -15.02 -11.37 0.02
CA ASP A 29 -16.18 -12.22 -0.27
C ASP A 29 -16.49 -12.29 -1.78
N SER A 30 -15.93 -11.38 -2.59
CA SER A 30 -16.16 -11.33 -4.03
C SER A 30 -14.89 -11.12 -4.85
N THR A 31 -14.79 -11.72 -6.04
CA THR A 31 -13.64 -11.52 -6.95
C THR A 31 -13.46 -10.04 -7.33
N SER A 32 -14.57 -9.30 -7.50
CA SER A 32 -14.56 -7.86 -7.73
C SER A 32 -14.03 -7.10 -6.52
N GLY A 33 -14.50 -7.44 -5.31
CA GLY A 33 -14.03 -6.85 -4.07
C GLY A 33 -12.52 -6.99 -3.90
N LYS A 34 -11.97 -8.17 -4.19
CA LYS A 34 -10.53 -8.44 -4.14
C LYS A 34 -9.74 -7.50 -5.05
N LEU A 35 -10.16 -7.37 -6.30
CA LEU A 35 -9.49 -6.50 -7.27
C LEU A 35 -9.60 -5.03 -6.87
N VAL A 36 -10.80 -4.59 -6.46
CA VAL A 36 -11.06 -3.21 -6.04
C VAL A 36 -10.22 -2.85 -4.82
N TYR A 37 -10.08 -3.73 -3.84
CA TYR A 37 -9.29 -3.47 -2.63
C TYR A 37 -7.83 -3.09 -2.92
N PHE A 38 -7.20 -3.80 -3.86
CA PHE A 38 -5.81 -3.57 -4.24
C PHE A 38 -5.67 -2.42 -5.24
N LEU A 39 -6.58 -2.30 -6.22
CA LEU A 39 -6.43 -1.34 -7.32
C LEU A 39 -7.06 0.03 -7.06
N ALA A 40 -8.15 0.10 -6.30
CA ALA A 40 -8.84 1.36 -6.06
C ALA A 40 -7.94 2.44 -5.46
N PRO A 41 -7.16 2.19 -4.39
CA PRO A 41 -6.25 3.21 -3.87
C PRO A 41 -5.17 3.61 -4.89
N TYR A 42 -4.65 2.66 -5.69
CA TYR A 42 -3.69 2.96 -6.76
C TYR A 42 -4.22 4.02 -7.74
N PHE A 43 -5.51 3.93 -8.08
CA PHE A 43 -6.18 4.88 -8.97
C PHE A 43 -6.64 6.16 -8.27
N PHE A 44 -7.21 6.06 -7.06
CA PHE A 44 -7.81 7.18 -6.35
C PHE A 44 -6.78 8.11 -5.69
N GLU A 45 -5.67 7.57 -5.21
CA GLU A 45 -4.55 8.35 -4.66
C GLU A 45 -3.68 8.95 -5.76
N LYS A 46 -3.98 8.65 -7.03
CA LYS A 46 -3.25 9.10 -8.22
C LYS A 46 -1.81 8.59 -8.29
N THR A 47 -1.44 7.58 -7.49
CA THR A 47 -0.13 6.92 -7.53
C THR A 47 0.20 6.43 -8.94
N TRP A 48 -0.80 5.94 -9.68
CA TRP A 48 -0.65 5.54 -11.07
C TRP A 48 -0.10 6.64 -12.00
N ILE A 49 -0.37 7.92 -11.72
CA ILE A 49 0.15 9.03 -12.53
C ILE A 49 1.66 9.15 -12.31
N GLU A 50 2.08 9.12 -11.05
CA GLU A 50 3.50 9.19 -10.69
C GLU A 50 4.25 7.98 -11.25
N ASP A 51 3.66 6.80 -11.19
CA ASP A 51 4.25 5.57 -11.72
C ASP A 51 4.35 5.55 -13.24
N ILE A 52 3.34 6.07 -13.95
CA ILE A 52 3.44 6.28 -15.40
C ILE A 52 4.56 7.26 -15.72
N LEU A 53 4.65 8.40 -15.03
CA LEU A 53 5.69 9.41 -15.26
C LEU A 53 7.09 8.85 -14.98
N PHE A 54 7.24 8.09 -13.90
CA PHE A 54 8.48 7.42 -13.54
C PHE A 54 8.86 6.38 -14.61
N SER A 55 7.91 5.55 -15.04
CA SER A 55 8.16 4.54 -16.07
C SER A 55 8.48 5.14 -17.43
N LEU A 56 7.83 6.24 -17.81
CA LEU A 56 8.14 6.99 -19.03
C LEU A 56 9.54 7.62 -18.95
N SER A 57 9.91 8.14 -17.79
CA SER A 57 11.24 8.70 -17.56
C SER A 57 12.31 7.63 -17.66
N GLY A 58 12.09 6.45 -17.04
CA GLY A 58 12.97 5.29 -17.20
C GLY A 58 13.16 4.90 -18.66
N ALA A 59 12.05 4.69 -19.39
CA ALA A 59 12.08 4.38 -20.81
C ALA A 59 12.78 5.46 -21.66
N PHE A 60 12.59 6.74 -21.32
CA PHE A 60 13.28 7.85 -21.98
C PHE A 60 14.80 7.78 -21.74
N PHE A 61 15.26 7.57 -20.51
CA PHE A 61 16.69 7.42 -20.22
C PHE A 61 17.31 6.23 -20.96
N SER A 62 16.62 5.08 -21.00
CA SER A 62 17.06 3.92 -21.79
C SER A 62 17.14 4.24 -23.29
N SER A 63 16.22 5.05 -23.83
CA SER A 63 16.26 5.47 -25.24
C SER A 63 17.45 6.38 -25.57
N VAL A 64 17.91 7.21 -24.61
CA VAL A 64 19.12 8.01 -24.76
C VAL A 64 20.35 7.11 -24.88
N ALA A 65 20.42 6.03 -24.10
CA ALA A 65 21.49 5.03 -24.19
C ALA A 65 21.62 4.47 -25.62
N VAL A 66 20.48 4.08 -26.19
CA VAL A 66 20.38 3.54 -27.54
C VAL A 66 20.80 4.59 -28.58
N PHE A 67 20.37 5.84 -28.43
CA PHE A 67 20.76 6.93 -29.32
C PHE A 67 22.29 7.20 -29.29
N VAL A 68 22.89 7.25 -28.11
CA VAL A 68 24.34 7.46 -27.95
C VAL A 68 25.11 6.28 -28.55
N TYR A 69 24.63 5.06 -28.32
CA TYR A 69 25.20 3.86 -28.94
C TYR A 69 25.16 3.93 -30.47
N PHE A 70 24.03 4.31 -31.06
CA PHE A 70 23.93 4.49 -32.52
C PHE A 70 24.87 5.58 -33.04
N SER A 71 24.94 6.72 -32.34
CA SER A 71 25.82 7.82 -32.71
C SER A 71 27.29 7.40 -32.69
N LEU A 72 27.70 6.63 -31.67
CA LEU A 72 29.03 6.03 -31.58
C LEU A 72 29.27 5.01 -32.67
N ARG A 73 28.31 4.11 -32.91
CA ARG A 73 28.39 3.14 -33.99
C ARG A 73 28.63 3.86 -35.30
N ASP A 74 27.75 4.78 -35.71
CA ASP A 74 27.85 5.52 -36.97
C ASP A 74 29.17 6.29 -37.10
N PHE A 75 29.66 6.86 -35.99
CA PHE A 75 30.97 7.52 -35.95
C PHE A 75 32.14 6.56 -36.22
N TYR A 76 32.04 5.31 -35.78
CA TYR A 76 33.07 4.28 -35.95
C TYR A 76 32.81 3.30 -37.11
N HIS A 77 31.63 3.30 -37.75
CA HIS A 77 31.20 2.19 -38.59
C HIS A 77 31.69 2.21 -40.03
N ASN A 78 31.98 0.98 -40.48
CA ASN A 78 32.25 0.53 -41.83
C ASN A 78 30.93 -0.09 -42.38
N PRO A 79 30.48 0.20 -43.62
CA PRO A 79 29.14 -0.10 -44.15
C PRO A 79 28.65 -1.57 -44.21
N LEU A 80 29.37 -2.54 -43.63
CA LEU A 80 29.11 -3.99 -43.78
C LEU A 80 28.33 -4.66 -42.64
N GLU A 81 28.04 -3.98 -41.52
CA GLU A 81 27.55 -4.63 -40.28
C GLU A 81 26.08 -4.31 -39.90
N SER A 82 25.20 -4.05 -40.88
CA SER A 82 23.89 -3.42 -40.63
C SER A 82 22.67 -4.22 -41.03
N GLU A 83 22.12 -5.02 -40.11
CA GLU A 83 20.71 -5.48 -40.19
C GLU A 83 20.05 -5.69 -38.81
N LEU A 84 20.80 -6.06 -37.76
CA LEU A 84 20.24 -6.45 -36.45
C LEU A 84 19.79 -5.28 -35.54
N SER A 85 20.07 -4.02 -35.89
CA SER A 85 20.01 -2.91 -34.93
C SER A 85 18.69 -2.17 -34.86
N VAL A 86 17.91 -2.13 -35.94
CA VAL A 86 16.70 -1.27 -36.02
C VAL A 86 15.56 -1.82 -35.15
N ASP A 87 15.42 -3.14 -35.06
CA ASP A 87 14.36 -3.80 -34.29
C ASP A 87 14.62 -3.81 -32.76
N PHE A 88 15.87 -3.60 -32.34
CA PHE A 88 16.25 -3.61 -30.93
C PHE A 88 15.70 -2.39 -30.16
N CYS A 89 15.52 -1.24 -30.82
CA CYS A 89 15.22 0.03 -30.17
C CYS A 89 13.78 0.12 -29.58
N PRO A 90 12.71 -0.25 -30.32
CA PRO A 90 11.35 -0.20 -29.76
C PRO A 90 11.11 -1.26 -28.69
N LEU A 91 11.57 -2.50 -28.91
CA LEU A 91 11.38 -3.60 -27.95
C LEU A 91 12.12 -3.34 -26.63
N TRP A 92 13.33 -2.76 -26.69
CA TRP A 92 14.09 -2.35 -25.51
C TRP A 92 13.32 -1.32 -24.67
N THR A 93 12.82 -0.27 -25.33
CA THR A 93 12.07 0.82 -24.67
C THR A 93 10.76 0.31 -24.05
N ILE A 94 10.02 -0.53 -24.79
CA ILE A 94 8.80 -1.17 -24.31
C ILE A 94 9.09 -2.04 -23.07
N SER A 95 10.17 -2.83 -23.12
CA SER A 95 10.57 -3.70 -22.00
C SER A 95 10.91 -2.88 -20.75
N HIS A 96 11.65 -1.78 -20.89
CA HIS A 96 12.00 -0.91 -19.75
C HIS A 96 10.77 -0.24 -19.16
N TYR A 97 9.87 0.27 -20.00
CA TYR A 97 8.60 0.83 -19.55
C TYR A 97 7.81 -0.18 -18.73
N PHE A 98 7.61 -1.41 -19.25
CA PHE A 98 6.87 -2.45 -18.54
C PHE A 98 7.56 -2.89 -17.25
N LEU A 99 8.90 -2.99 -17.23
CA LEU A 99 9.65 -3.35 -16.02
C LEU A 99 9.54 -2.27 -14.93
N CYS A 100 9.70 -1.00 -15.26
CA CYS A 100 9.51 0.10 -14.32
C CYS A 100 8.07 0.15 -13.80
N PHE A 101 7.09 -0.01 -14.69
CA PHE A 101 5.69 0.06 -14.32
C PHE A 101 5.26 -1.11 -13.43
N THR A 102 5.70 -2.32 -13.75
CA THR A 102 5.44 -3.50 -12.91
C THR A 102 6.11 -3.36 -11.54
N PHE A 103 7.36 -2.88 -11.48
CA PHE A 103 8.04 -2.58 -10.22
C PHE A 103 7.27 -1.58 -9.35
N SER A 104 6.78 -0.49 -9.95
CA SER A 104 5.94 0.50 -9.28
C SER A 104 4.68 -0.13 -8.69
N ILE A 105 3.93 -0.91 -9.49
CA ILE A 105 2.72 -1.61 -9.02
C ILE A 105 3.03 -2.59 -7.88
N PHE A 106 4.09 -3.39 -7.99
CA PHE A 106 4.46 -4.34 -6.95
C PHE A 106 4.88 -3.65 -5.66
N SER A 107 5.61 -2.54 -5.75
CA SER A 107 5.99 -1.73 -4.59
C SER A 107 4.74 -1.15 -3.93
N PHE A 108 3.81 -0.59 -4.71
CA PHE A 108 2.54 -0.09 -4.19
C PHE A 108 1.71 -1.18 -3.48
N ILE A 109 1.58 -2.37 -4.07
CA ILE A 109 0.85 -3.49 -3.44
C ILE A 109 1.51 -3.91 -2.12
N ASN A 110 2.85 -3.91 -2.07
CA ASN A 110 3.58 -4.23 -0.85
C ASN A 110 3.33 -3.18 0.24
N ASP A 111 3.36 -1.89 -0.10
CA ASP A 111 3.15 -0.79 0.85
C ASP A 111 1.70 -0.75 1.38
N ARG A 112 0.72 -1.28 0.63
CA ARG A 112 -0.68 -1.41 1.09
C ARG A 112 -0.86 -2.29 2.33
N LYS A 113 0.11 -3.14 2.67
CA LYS A 113 0.10 -3.91 3.94
C LYS A 113 0.22 -3.00 5.16
N THR A 114 0.81 -1.83 4.99
CA THR A 114 0.88 -0.78 6.02
C THR A 114 -0.25 0.22 5.80
N VAL A 115 -1.45 -0.14 6.26
CA VAL A 115 -2.62 0.73 6.15
C VAL A 115 -2.42 1.98 6.99
N ASN A 116 -2.36 3.13 6.33
CA ASN A 116 -2.36 4.43 6.99
C ASN A 116 -3.81 4.80 7.39
N ILE A 117 -4.10 4.82 8.69
CA ILE A 117 -5.45 5.07 9.21
C ILE A 117 -5.63 6.51 9.71
N GLU A 118 -6.75 7.15 9.35
CA GLU A 118 -7.13 8.44 9.93
C GLU A 118 -7.58 8.27 11.39
N THR A 119 -7.31 9.29 12.21
CA THR A 119 -7.66 9.35 13.64
C THR A 119 -9.14 9.02 13.90
N LYS A 120 -10.07 9.55 13.11
CA LYS A 120 -11.51 9.30 13.27
C LYS A 120 -11.87 7.84 12.99
N VAL A 121 -11.23 7.25 11.98
CA VAL A 121 -11.47 5.85 11.61
C VAL A 121 -10.82 4.91 12.61
N LEU A 122 -9.66 5.26 13.15
CA LEU A 122 -9.04 4.53 14.26
C LEU A 122 -9.92 4.58 15.52
N GLN A 123 -10.50 5.74 15.87
CA GLN A 123 -11.47 5.84 16.97
C GLN A 123 -12.69 4.94 16.73
N LYS A 124 -13.21 4.88 15.49
CA LYS A 124 -14.32 3.98 15.13
C LYS A 124 -13.92 2.52 15.33
N LEU A 125 -12.75 2.10 14.84
CA LEU A 125 -12.22 0.75 15.06
C LEU A 125 -12.18 0.40 16.55
N LEU A 126 -11.59 1.26 17.38
CA LEU A 126 -11.48 1.00 18.82
C LEU A 126 -12.85 0.95 19.51
N ARG A 127 -13.82 1.75 19.07
CA ARG A 127 -15.21 1.69 19.60
C ARG A 127 -15.90 0.37 19.24
N GLU A 128 -15.74 -0.10 18.01
CA GLU A 128 -16.30 -1.39 17.58
C GLU A 128 -15.65 -2.54 18.37
N VAL A 129 -14.33 -2.57 18.49
CA VAL A 129 -13.61 -3.58 19.29
C VAL A 129 -14.01 -3.54 20.77
N ALA A 130 -14.23 -2.34 21.33
CA ALA A 130 -14.68 -2.18 22.71
C ALA A 130 -16.15 -2.60 22.93
N GLY A 131 -16.98 -2.51 21.89
CA GLY A 131 -18.43 -2.71 21.95
C GLY A 131 -18.88 -4.13 21.61
N VAL A 132 -18.19 -4.79 20.68
CA VAL A 132 -18.53 -6.14 20.22
C VAL A 132 -18.06 -7.19 21.23
N ASP A 133 -18.81 -8.28 21.37
CA ASP A 133 -18.37 -9.44 22.13
C ASP A 133 -17.43 -10.32 21.30
N LEU A 134 -16.12 -10.12 21.47
CA LEU A 134 -15.08 -10.89 20.78
C LEU A 134 -15.01 -12.35 21.24
N THR A 135 -15.69 -12.74 22.33
CA THR A 135 -15.62 -14.09 22.89
C THR A 135 -16.74 -15.00 22.41
N GLU A 136 -17.94 -14.47 22.18
CA GLU A 136 -19.10 -15.29 21.83
C GLU A 136 -19.39 -15.29 20.32
N ASP A 137 -18.90 -14.29 19.59
CA ASP A 137 -19.21 -14.09 18.19
C ASP A 137 -18.07 -14.56 17.25
N PRO A 138 -18.26 -15.67 16.50
CA PRO A 138 -17.23 -16.22 15.62
C PRO A 138 -16.92 -15.31 14.41
N VAL A 139 -17.80 -14.35 14.09
CA VAL A 139 -17.63 -13.41 12.97
C VAL A 139 -17.39 -11.97 13.46
N ALA A 140 -17.04 -11.80 14.73
CA ALA A 140 -16.84 -10.49 15.36
C ALA A 140 -15.91 -9.58 14.56
N TRP A 141 -14.76 -10.10 14.14
CA TRP A 141 -13.78 -9.34 13.36
C TRP A 141 -14.25 -8.99 11.95
N GLN A 142 -15.05 -9.86 11.32
CA GLN A 142 -15.63 -9.57 10.01
C GLN A 142 -16.65 -8.42 10.13
N ARG A 143 -17.50 -8.46 11.16
CA ARG A 143 -18.46 -7.40 11.47
C ARG A 143 -17.78 -6.08 11.81
N ILE A 144 -16.73 -6.11 12.62
CA ILE A 144 -15.91 -4.92 12.94
C ILE A 144 -15.31 -4.35 11.64
N ALA A 145 -14.67 -5.18 10.81
CA ALA A 145 -14.07 -4.75 9.55
C ALA A 145 -15.10 -4.11 8.61
N SER A 146 -16.27 -4.72 8.46
CA SER A 146 -17.35 -4.22 7.61
C SER A 146 -17.87 -2.86 8.09
N ARG A 147 -18.15 -2.72 9.39
CA ARG A 147 -18.60 -1.45 9.98
C ARG A 147 -17.58 -0.33 9.89
N VAL A 148 -16.29 -0.66 10.02
CA VAL A 148 -15.21 0.33 9.86
C VAL A 148 -15.06 0.73 8.40
N ASN A 149 -15.15 -0.21 7.46
CA ASN A 149 -15.13 0.08 6.03
C ASN A 149 -16.30 0.99 5.63
N HIS A 150 -17.52 0.67 6.06
CA HIS A 150 -18.71 1.50 5.80
C HIS A 150 -18.55 2.92 6.35
N PHE A 151 -18.10 3.05 7.61
CA PHE A 151 -17.83 4.36 8.20
C PHE A 151 -16.75 5.14 7.43
N SER A 152 -15.72 4.45 6.93
CA SER A 152 -14.67 5.06 6.12
C SER A 152 -15.24 5.63 4.82
N GLU A 153 -16.12 4.89 4.15
CA GLU A 153 -16.79 5.32 2.94
C GLU A 153 -17.69 6.56 3.19
N GLU A 154 -18.47 6.56 4.26
CA GLU A 154 -19.30 7.70 4.67
C GLU A 154 -18.46 8.96 4.98
N THR A 155 -17.24 8.78 5.48
CA THR A 155 -16.31 9.88 5.80
C THR A 155 -15.46 10.33 4.62
N GLY A 156 -15.67 9.74 3.43
CA GLY A 156 -15.08 10.19 2.17
C GLY A 156 -13.89 9.37 1.68
N TYR A 157 -13.52 8.27 2.34
CA TYR A 157 -12.58 7.31 1.77
C TYR A 157 -13.22 6.61 0.58
N ARG A 158 -12.46 6.48 -0.51
CA ARG A 158 -12.97 5.95 -1.79
C ARG A 158 -12.78 4.45 -1.96
N TYR A 159 -12.26 3.78 -0.94
CA TYR A 159 -11.91 2.36 -0.97
C TYR A 159 -11.93 1.79 0.45
N SER A 160 -12.15 0.48 0.56
CA SER A 160 -12.17 -0.23 1.84
C SER A 160 -10.80 -0.25 2.50
N LEU A 161 -10.75 -0.04 3.81
CA LEU A 161 -9.52 -0.08 4.60
C LEU A 161 -9.09 -1.51 4.90
N PHE A 162 -10.03 -2.35 5.32
CA PHE A 162 -9.78 -3.75 5.65
C PHE A 162 -10.28 -4.68 4.55
N TYR A 163 -9.40 -5.58 4.14
CA TYR A 163 -9.69 -6.61 3.15
C TYR A 163 -10.62 -7.71 3.71
N SER A 164 -10.37 -8.09 4.96
CA SER A 164 -11.07 -9.14 5.67
C SER A 164 -11.13 -8.86 7.17
N GLY A 165 -11.93 -9.64 7.91
CA GLY A 165 -11.93 -9.60 9.37
C GLY A 165 -10.56 -9.95 9.95
N GLU A 166 -9.89 -10.95 9.38
CA GLU A 166 -8.53 -11.32 9.76
C GLU A 166 -7.52 -10.18 9.53
N HIS A 167 -7.60 -9.50 8.38
CA HIS A 167 -6.75 -8.32 8.13
C HIS A 167 -6.99 -7.22 9.17
N CYS A 168 -8.24 -6.98 9.55
CA CYS A 168 -8.59 -6.02 10.60
C CYS A 168 -8.00 -6.40 11.97
N MET A 169 -8.09 -7.68 12.34
CA MET A 169 -7.51 -8.20 13.58
C MET A 169 -5.99 -8.04 13.60
N HIS A 170 -5.29 -8.45 12.54
CA HIS A 170 -3.83 -8.35 12.44
C HIS A 170 -3.36 -6.90 12.51
N PHE A 171 -4.09 -5.99 11.86
CA PHE A 171 -3.84 -4.55 12.00
C PHE A 171 -3.95 -4.10 13.45
N PHE A 172 -5.02 -4.47 14.16
CA PHE A 172 -5.20 -4.11 15.57
C PHE A 172 -4.06 -4.64 16.45
N VAL A 173 -3.65 -5.90 16.26
CA VAL A 173 -2.53 -6.47 17.01
C VAL A 173 -1.23 -5.72 16.73
N ARG A 174 -0.92 -5.50 15.45
CA ARG A 174 0.34 -4.88 15.01
C ARG A 174 0.45 -3.42 15.45
N GLU A 175 -0.60 -2.63 15.27
CA GLU A 175 -0.56 -1.18 15.47
C GLU A 175 -1.01 -0.72 16.87
N ILE A 176 -1.72 -1.57 17.62
CA ILE A 176 -2.26 -1.22 18.94
C ILE A 176 -1.66 -2.09 20.05
N VAL A 177 -1.74 -3.41 19.91
CA VAL A 177 -1.30 -4.34 20.97
C VAL A 177 0.23 -4.32 21.11
N LYS A 178 0.98 -4.57 20.03
CA LYS A 178 2.45 -4.63 20.05
C LYS A 178 3.09 -3.35 20.63
N PRO A 179 2.71 -2.12 20.23
CA PRO A 179 3.29 -0.90 20.81
C PRO A 179 3.02 -0.72 22.32
N ILE A 180 1.89 -1.23 22.82
CA ILE A 180 1.56 -1.17 24.25
C ILE A 180 2.35 -2.22 25.03
N GLU A 181 2.45 -3.45 24.52
CA GLU A 181 3.26 -4.52 25.12
C GLU A 181 4.75 -4.14 25.19
N CYS A 182 5.27 -3.54 24.14
CA CYS A 182 6.64 -3.02 24.07
C CYS A 182 6.84 -1.70 24.82
N GLN A 183 5.79 -1.14 25.45
CA GLN A 183 5.81 0.13 26.18
C GLN A 183 6.31 1.34 25.35
N THR A 184 6.23 1.26 24.01
CA THR A 184 6.59 2.38 23.14
C THR A 184 5.44 3.36 23.04
N TYR A 185 4.19 2.87 23.13
CA TYR A 185 2.96 3.66 22.99
C TYR A 185 2.94 4.53 21.72
N ASP A 186 3.69 4.14 20.70
CA ASP A 186 3.80 4.85 19.43
C ASP A 186 2.68 4.40 18.49
N ILE A 187 1.45 4.82 18.80
CA ILE A 187 0.28 4.55 17.95
C ILE A 187 0.16 5.70 16.95
N ARG A 188 0.44 5.39 15.69
CA ARG A 188 0.49 6.36 14.59
C ARG A 188 -0.85 6.43 13.87
N CYS A 189 -1.33 7.65 13.62
CA CYS A 189 -2.50 7.88 12.77
C CYS A 189 -2.42 9.24 12.06
N TYR A 190 -3.19 9.38 10.98
CA TYR A 190 -3.30 10.61 10.20
C TYR A 190 -4.38 11.54 10.75
N CYS A 191 -4.18 12.84 10.63
CA CYS A 191 -5.17 13.85 10.96
C CYS A 191 -5.14 14.94 9.90
N GLU A 192 -6.24 15.12 9.16
CA GLU A 192 -6.46 16.27 8.27
C GLU A 192 -5.32 16.57 7.27
N GLY A 193 -4.61 15.53 6.79
CA GLY A 193 -3.54 15.67 5.80
C GLY A 193 -2.15 16.03 6.36
N GLU A 194 -2.00 16.22 7.68
CA GLU A 194 -0.71 16.39 8.34
C GLU A 194 -0.12 15.06 8.85
N MET A 195 1.22 15.01 8.91
CA MET A 195 1.99 13.82 9.27
C MET A 195 1.73 13.34 10.70
N TYR A 196 1.54 12.01 10.83
CA TYR A 196 1.61 11.16 12.02
C TYR A 196 1.47 11.85 13.39
N SER A 197 0.27 11.77 13.96
CA SER A 197 0.03 12.11 15.37
C SER A 197 0.18 10.88 16.26
N ASN A 198 0.76 11.05 17.46
CA ASN A 198 0.74 10.00 18.46
C ASN A 198 -0.65 9.98 19.12
N PHE A 199 -1.47 9.03 18.69
CA PHE A 199 -2.87 8.86 19.10
C PHE A 199 -3.04 8.74 20.62
N TRP A 200 -2.07 8.09 21.27
CA TRP A 200 -2.09 7.76 22.70
C TRP A 200 -1.93 8.96 23.62
N LYS A 201 -1.35 10.07 23.16
CA LYS A 201 -1.16 11.28 23.97
C LYS A 201 -2.47 11.93 24.41
N ASN A 202 -3.57 11.71 23.69
CA ASN A 202 -4.88 12.24 24.05
C ASN A 202 -5.54 11.35 25.12
N PRO A 203 -5.95 11.90 26.29
CA PRO A 203 -6.54 11.09 27.36
C PRO A 203 -7.81 10.31 26.98
N SER A 204 -8.65 10.87 26.11
CA SER A 204 -9.87 10.21 25.63
C SER A 204 -9.53 9.02 24.73
N ASN A 205 -8.58 9.22 23.82
CA ASN A 205 -8.07 8.16 22.96
C ASN A 205 -7.41 7.04 23.77
N LYS A 206 -6.58 7.41 24.75
CA LYS A 206 -5.96 6.45 25.66
C LYS A 206 -7.00 5.56 26.35
N ALA A 207 -8.02 6.16 26.98
CA ALA A 207 -9.06 5.41 27.67
C ALA A 207 -9.84 4.48 26.72
N LEU A 208 -10.09 4.93 25.50
CA LEU A 208 -10.75 4.13 24.47
C LEU A 208 -9.86 2.95 24.03
N THR A 209 -8.56 3.18 23.81
CA THR A 209 -7.60 2.13 23.46
C THR A 209 -7.47 1.11 24.58
N GLU A 210 -7.36 1.54 25.84
CA GLU A 210 -7.29 0.64 27.00
C GLU A 210 -8.56 -0.23 27.13
N ARG A 211 -9.74 0.34 26.86
CA ARG A 211 -11.00 -0.43 26.85
C ARG A 211 -11.03 -1.48 25.73
N ALA A 212 -10.61 -1.11 24.52
CA ALA A 212 -10.54 -2.04 23.38
C ALA A 212 -9.52 -3.16 23.65
N LEU A 213 -8.35 -2.82 24.19
CA LEU A 213 -7.31 -3.78 24.55
C LEU A 213 -7.78 -4.76 25.63
N ALA A 214 -8.49 -4.28 26.67
CA ALA A 214 -9.04 -5.15 27.70
C ALA A 214 -10.04 -6.16 27.14
N LYS A 215 -10.86 -5.75 26.17
CA LYS A 215 -11.78 -6.65 25.45
C LYS A 215 -11.04 -7.69 24.63
N TYR A 216 -10.01 -7.30 23.89
CA TYR A 216 -9.17 -8.20 23.12
C TYR A 216 -8.42 -9.21 24.01
N ASN A 217 -7.79 -8.74 25.10
CA ASN A 217 -7.05 -9.63 26.00
C ASN A 217 -7.97 -10.68 26.62
N LYS A 218 -9.19 -10.29 27.01
CA LYS A 218 -10.21 -11.23 27.50
C LYS A 218 -10.57 -12.30 26.46
N SER A 219 -10.61 -11.95 25.16
CA SER A 219 -10.84 -12.96 24.12
C SER A 219 -9.63 -13.86 23.92
N VAL A 220 -8.41 -13.33 23.95
CA VAL A 220 -7.20 -14.15 23.81
C VAL A 220 -7.05 -15.15 24.97
N GLU A 221 -7.28 -14.73 26.20
CA GLU A 221 -7.22 -15.60 27.39
C GLU A 221 -8.21 -16.78 27.31
N ASN A 222 -9.39 -16.54 26.74
CA ASN A 222 -10.44 -17.55 26.59
C ASN A 222 -10.17 -18.52 25.43
N PHE A 223 -9.48 -18.08 24.39
CA PHE A 223 -9.33 -18.87 23.16
C PHE A 223 -7.93 -19.43 22.92
N GLY A 224 -6.88 -19.01 23.65
CA GLY A 224 -5.54 -19.60 23.67
C GLY A 224 -4.76 -19.68 22.34
N GLU A 225 -5.43 -19.51 21.20
CA GLU A 225 -4.99 -19.93 19.86
C GLU A 225 -4.85 -18.74 18.90
N LEU A 226 -5.38 -17.55 19.26
CA LEU A 226 -5.32 -16.32 18.46
C LEU A 226 -3.90 -15.73 18.31
N SER A 227 -2.98 -16.06 19.21
CA SER A 227 -1.58 -15.59 19.13
C SER A 227 -0.78 -16.34 18.06
N HIS A 228 -1.06 -17.63 17.84
CA HIS A 228 -0.29 -18.48 16.93
C HIS A 228 -0.71 -18.36 15.45
N THR A 229 -1.93 -17.88 15.16
CA THR A 229 -2.37 -17.60 13.79
C THR A 229 -1.75 -16.31 13.23
N ALA A 230 -1.56 -15.28 14.07
CA ALA A 230 -0.83 -14.07 13.68
C ALA A 230 0.64 -14.33 13.32
N GLU A 231 1.32 -15.24 14.03
CA GLU A 231 2.68 -15.69 13.68
C GLU A 231 2.72 -16.53 12.38
N ARG A 232 1.70 -17.35 12.10
CA ARG A 232 1.68 -18.21 10.90
C ARG A 232 1.50 -17.43 9.61
N ASP A 233 0.73 -16.35 9.62
CA ASP A 233 0.49 -15.54 8.42
C ASP A 233 1.65 -14.58 8.12
N GLU A 234 2.41 -14.17 9.15
CA GLU A 234 3.72 -13.51 9.02
C GLU A 234 4.69 -14.34 8.13
N PHE A 235 4.53 -15.68 8.10
CA PHE A 235 5.34 -16.59 7.28
C PHE A 235 4.94 -16.63 5.79
N ARG A 236 3.64 -16.55 5.47
CA ARG A 236 3.16 -16.43 4.08
C ARG A 236 3.40 -15.03 3.54
N ASP A 237 3.17 -14.02 4.37
CA ASP A 237 3.40 -12.62 4.06
C ASP A 237 4.89 -12.34 3.82
N GLY A 238 5.76 -12.96 4.63
CA GLY A 238 7.21 -12.89 4.48
C GLY A 238 7.75 -13.53 3.20
N THR A 239 7.05 -14.51 2.60
CA THR A 239 7.47 -15.10 1.31
C THR A 239 7.24 -14.13 0.16
N PHE A 240 6.06 -13.50 0.13
CA PHE A 240 5.74 -12.48 -0.86
C PHE A 240 6.61 -11.22 -0.67
N GLU A 241 6.80 -10.77 0.57
CA GLU A 241 7.68 -9.65 0.89
C GLU A 241 9.13 -9.93 0.49
N ARG A 242 9.64 -11.15 0.74
CA ARG A 242 10.96 -11.56 0.29
C ARG A 242 11.07 -11.55 -1.23
N PHE A 243 10.02 -11.99 -1.94
CA PHE A 243 9.98 -11.92 -3.39
C PHE A 243 10.01 -10.46 -3.88
N CYS A 244 9.18 -9.59 -3.32
CA CYS A 244 9.18 -8.16 -3.62
C CYS A 244 10.56 -7.52 -3.32
N ASN A 245 11.18 -7.84 -2.18
CA ASN A 245 12.51 -7.33 -1.84
C ASN A 245 13.60 -7.80 -2.80
N ILE A 246 13.58 -9.08 -3.20
CA ILE A 246 14.52 -9.62 -4.20
C ILE A 246 14.30 -8.94 -5.55
N PHE A 247 13.05 -8.81 -5.98
CA PHE A 247 12.70 -8.15 -7.23
C PHE A 247 13.15 -6.68 -7.22
N ASN A 248 12.86 -5.95 -6.14
CA ASN A 248 13.22 -4.55 -5.98
C ASN A 248 14.72 -4.34 -5.98
N THR A 249 15.44 -5.18 -5.24
CA THR A 249 16.91 -5.16 -5.20
C THR A 249 17.50 -5.44 -6.59
N SER A 250 16.95 -6.41 -7.30
CA SER A 250 17.39 -6.78 -8.65
C SER A 250 17.16 -5.63 -9.65
N MET A 251 15.99 -4.98 -9.59
CA MET A 251 15.67 -3.80 -10.39
C MET A 251 16.59 -2.63 -10.11
N LEU A 252 16.92 -2.39 -8.83
CA LEU A 252 17.88 -1.36 -8.45
C LEU A 252 19.27 -1.63 -9.02
N TYR A 253 19.77 -2.88 -8.93
CA TYR A 253 21.04 -3.25 -9.53
C TYR A 253 21.04 -3.10 -11.05
N LEU A 254 19.96 -3.52 -11.72
CA LEU A 254 19.80 -3.33 -13.16
C LEU A 254 19.89 -1.83 -13.53
N GLY A 255 19.19 -0.98 -12.79
CA GLY A 255 19.25 0.47 -12.99
C GLY A 255 20.66 1.04 -12.79
N VAL A 256 21.37 0.63 -11.74
CA VAL A 256 22.76 1.08 -11.49
C VAL A 256 23.70 0.66 -12.62
N ILE A 257 23.59 -0.59 -13.08
CA ILE A 257 24.40 -1.11 -14.19
C ILE A 257 24.09 -0.34 -15.48
N GLU A 258 22.82 -0.06 -15.75
CA GLU A 258 22.40 0.72 -16.92
C GLU A 258 22.95 2.14 -16.86
N PHE A 259 22.79 2.86 -15.74
CA PHE A 259 23.34 4.20 -15.55
C PHE A 259 24.86 4.25 -15.75
N ALA A 260 25.59 3.29 -15.18
CA ALA A 260 27.03 3.19 -15.37
C ALA A 260 27.40 2.98 -16.84
N SER A 261 26.66 2.11 -17.54
CA SER A 261 26.86 1.82 -18.96
C SER A 261 26.60 3.05 -19.84
N ILE A 262 25.53 3.79 -19.57
CA ILE A 262 25.19 5.06 -20.25
C ILE A 262 26.32 6.08 -20.07
N PHE A 263 26.82 6.23 -18.85
CA PHE A 263 27.89 7.18 -18.55
C PHE A 263 29.18 6.85 -19.30
N ILE A 264 29.55 5.56 -19.36
CA ILE A 264 30.71 5.08 -20.12
C ILE A 264 30.53 5.37 -21.62
N LEU A 265 29.35 5.09 -22.19
CA LEU A 265 29.04 5.39 -23.59
C LEU A 265 29.13 6.90 -23.88
N LEU A 266 28.52 7.74 -23.04
CA LEU A 266 28.57 9.20 -23.19
C LEU A 266 30.01 9.74 -23.13
N LEU A 267 30.81 9.29 -22.16
CA LEU A 267 32.22 9.67 -22.07
C LEU A 267 33.00 9.27 -23.31
N THR A 268 32.78 8.04 -23.79
CA THR A 268 33.43 7.55 -25.01
C THR A 268 33.06 8.43 -26.21
N PHE A 269 31.79 8.80 -26.35
CA PHE A 269 31.33 9.69 -27.43
C PHE A 269 31.96 11.09 -27.35
N ILE A 270 32.01 11.69 -26.17
CA ILE A 270 32.63 13.01 -25.96
C ILE A 270 34.13 12.96 -26.28
N ILE A 271 34.85 11.95 -25.82
CA ILE A 271 36.28 11.81 -26.12
C ILE A 271 36.50 11.63 -27.62
N SER A 272 35.69 10.80 -28.28
CA SER A 272 35.78 10.53 -29.71
C SER A 272 35.59 11.79 -30.56
N THR A 273 34.58 12.58 -30.22
CA THR A 273 34.28 13.85 -30.91
C THR A 273 35.38 14.90 -30.72
N ILE A 274 35.95 15.02 -29.50
CA ILE A 274 37.10 15.90 -29.24
C ILE A 274 38.31 15.47 -30.07
N VAL A 275 38.65 14.17 -30.04
CA VAL A 275 39.80 13.62 -30.78
C VAL A 275 39.64 13.88 -32.27
N TRP A 276 38.47 13.63 -32.85
CA TRP A 276 38.20 13.90 -34.26
C TRP A 276 38.30 15.38 -34.61
N ALA A 277 37.74 16.28 -33.79
CA ALA A 277 37.84 17.71 -34.01
C ALA A 277 39.31 18.20 -34.01
N ILE A 278 40.13 17.69 -33.10
CA ILE A 278 41.57 17.99 -33.02
C ILE A 278 42.26 17.51 -34.31
N PHE A 279 42.12 16.25 -34.69
CA PHE A 279 42.76 15.71 -35.89
C PHE A 279 42.31 16.41 -37.18
N HIS A 280 41.03 16.75 -37.29
CA HIS A 280 40.52 17.48 -38.45
C HIS A 280 41.09 18.90 -38.49
N SER A 281 41.21 19.59 -37.35
CA SER A 281 41.79 20.93 -37.29
C SER A 281 43.25 20.98 -37.74
N PHE A 282 44.02 19.91 -37.51
CA PHE A 282 45.40 19.76 -37.99
C PHE A 282 45.49 19.38 -39.47
N ALA A 283 44.47 18.72 -40.03
CA ALA A 283 44.45 18.33 -41.44
C ALA A 283 44.03 19.48 -42.38
N THR A 284 43.34 20.50 -41.86
CA THR A 284 42.86 21.67 -42.62
C THR A 284 43.72 22.93 -42.47
N ALA A 285 44.78 22.88 -41.67
CA ALA A 285 45.75 23.97 -41.46
C ALA A 285 46.99 23.78 -42.36
#